data_AF-A0AAD3HCT1-F1
#
_entry.id   AF-A0AAD3HCT1-F1
#
_cell.length_a   1.000
_cell.length_b   1.000
_cell.length_c   1.000
_cell.angle_alpha   90.00
_cell.angle_beta   90.00
_cell.angle_gamma   90.00
#
_symmetry.space_group_name_H-M   'P 1'
#
loop_
_entity.id
_entity.type
_entity.pdbx_description
1 polymer ?
#
loop_
_entity_poly.entity_id
_entity_poly.type
_entity_poly.pdbx_seq_one_letter_code
_entity_poly.pdbx_strand_id
1 'polypeptide(L)'
;MLPDEWFGFDGDDLYDFYEVLGNKLQKAYMRTAMIDFLIIMPLYFTVLGSWLYHIASKTKNDKRLSLLFAIAVIGDVFETYVLQQACLEHPVRLSDSLIALGSLGQKVKWISVGIGLLLTLYFHAFTSRTKHM
;
A
#
# COMPACT_ATOMS: atom_id res chain seq x y z
N MET A 1 -7.91 12.99 8.92
CA MET A 1 -7.34 11.64 9.11
C MET A 1 -8.47 10.69 8.76
N LEU A 2 -8.26 9.76 7.83
CA LEU A 2 -9.20 8.65 7.68
C LEU A 2 -9.20 7.88 9.02
N PRO A 3 -10.35 7.51 9.57
CA PRO A 3 -10.43 6.82 10.85
C PRO A 3 -9.88 5.40 10.71
N ASP A 4 -9.04 5.07 11.68
CA ASP A 4 -8.23 3.85 11.69
C ASP A 4 -9.05 2.67 12.22
N GLU A 5 -9.61 1.87 11.31
CA GLU A 5 -9.78 0.44 11.57
C GLU A 5 -8.49 -0.31 11.16
N TRP A 6 -7.40 0.12 11.80
CA TRP A 6 -6.04 -0.40 11.84
C TRP A 6 -5.22 -0.46 10.54
N PHE A 7 -5.80 -0.73 9.37
CA PHE A 7 -5.14 -0.61 8.04
C PHE A 7 -6.17 -0.49 6.88
N GLY A 8 -7.39 -0.04 7.18
CA GLY A 8 -8.52 0.05 6.24
C GLY A 8 -9.32 1.32 6.46
N PHE A 9 -10.38 1.50 5.68
CA PHE A 9 -11.41 2.53 5.88
C PHE A 9 -12.81 1.92 5.79
N ASP A 10 -13.78 2.54 6.46
CA ASP A 10 -15.20 2.31 6.22
C ASP A 10 -15.77 3.36 5.24
N GLY A 11 -17.04 3.21 4.87
CA GLY A 11 -17.68 4.13 3.94
C GLY A 11 -17.96 5.50 4.55
N ASP A 12 -18.47 5.55 5.78
CA ASP A 12 -18.86 6.80 6.42
C ASP A 12 -17.63 7.70 6.64
N ASP A 13 -16.57 7.12 7.17
CA ASP A 13 -15.23 7.67 7.33
C ASP A 13 -14.66 8.30 6.05
N LEU A 14 -14.81 7.58 4.94
CA LEU A 14 -14.31 8.00 3.64
C LEU A 14 -15.05 9.24 3.12
N TYR A 15 -16.38 9.26 3.27
CA TYR A 15 -17.19 10.40 2.84
C TYR A 15 -17.06 11.59 3.79
N ASP A 16 -16.96 11.37 5.10
CA ASP A 16 -16.65 12.42 6.08
C ASP A 16 -15.31 13.10 5.75
N PHE A 17 -14.31 12.32 5.33
CA PHE A 17 -13.05 12.86 4.84
C PHE A 17 -13.24 13.76 3.62
N TYR A 18 -14.06 13.35 2.64
CA TYR A 18 -14.30 14.16 1.43
C TYR A 18 -15.14 15.41 1.68
N GLU A 19 -16.09 15.35 2.61
CA GLU A 19 -16.86 16.51 3.07
C GLU A 19 -15.94 17.56 3.70
N VAL A 20 -15.03 17.13 4.58
CA VAL A 20 -14.02 18.01 5.19
C VAL A 20 -13.04 18.57 4.16
N LEU A 21 -12.68 17.78 3.15
CA LEU A 21 -11.72 18.18 2.13
C LEU A 21 -12.26 19.33 1.26
N GLY A 22 -13.53 19.26 0.86
CA GLY A 22 -14.17 20.22 -0.04
C GLY A 22 -13.64 20.20 -1.48
N ASN A 23 -14.42 20.77 -2.40
CA ASN A 23 -14.25 20.61 -3.86
C ASN A 23 -12.87 21.05 -4.41
N LYS A 24 -12.25 22.07 -3.82
CA LYS A 24 -10.94 22.58 -4.31
C LYS A 24 -9.80 21.63 -3.99
N LEU A 25 -9.84 20.99 -2.82
CA LEU A 25 -8.79 20.07 -2.39
C LEU A 25 -9.01 18.67 -2.95
N GLN A 26 -10.24 18.28 -3.32
CA GLN A 26 -10.51 17.02 -4.02
C GLN A 26 -9.74 16.91 -5.34
N LYS A 27 -9.68 17.99 -6.14
CA LYS A 27 -8.87 18.02 -7.38
C LYS A 27 -7.38 17.89 -7.12
N ALA A 28 -6.88 18.51 -6.04
CA ALA A 28 -5.48 18.39 -5.65
C ALA A 28 -5.17 16.96 -5.17
N TYR A 29 -6.06 16.38 -4.37
CA TYR A 29 -5.98 14.99 -3.92
C TYR A 29 -5.93 14.03 -5.10
N MET A 30 -6.82 14.15 -6.09
CA MET A 30 -6.82 13.31 -7.29
C MET A 30 -5.50 13.38 -8.05
N ARG A 31 -4.93 14.59 -8.20
CA ARG A 31 -3.63 14.76 -8.86
C ARG A 31 -2.49 14.09 -8.08
N THR A 32 -2.50 14.24 -6.75
CA THR A 32 -1.50 13.62 -5.87
C THR A 32 -1.64 12.10 -5.88
N ALA A 33 -2.87 11.58 -5.79
CA ALA A 33 -3.16 10.15 -5.84
C ALA A 33 -2.68 9.52 -7.16
N MET A 34 -2.84 10.21 -8.30
CA MET A 34 -2.30 9.73 -9.58
C MET A 34 -0.77 9.67 -9.61
N ILE A 35 -0.09 10.69 -9.07
CA ILE A 35 1.39 10.71 -9.01
C ILE A 35 1.89 9.60 -8.08
N ASP A 36 1.23 9.45 -6.94
CA ASP A 36 1.56 8.43 -5.95
C ASP A 36 1.41 7.03 -6.56
N PHE A 37 0.27 6.79 -7.21
CA PHE A 37 -0.06 5.52 -7.87
C PHE A 37 0.88 5.14 -9.02
N LEU A 38 1.22 6.10 -9.89
CA LEU A 38 1.98 5.81 -11.11
C LEU A 38 3.48 5.80 -10.89
N ILE A 39 3.98 6.60 -9.94
CA ILE A 39 5.41 6.87 -9.81
C ILE A 39 5.91 6.43 -8.44
N ILE A 40 5.33 6.97 -7.37
CA ILE A 40 5.92 6.83 -6.03
C ILE A 40 5.76 5.41 -5.51
N MET A 41 4.55 4.86 -5.53
CA MET A 41 4.25 3.52 -5.00
C MET A 41 4.97 2.41 -5.78
N PRO A 42 4.92 2.36 -7.14
CA PRO A 42 5.65 1.34 -7.88
C PRO A 42 7.16 1.43 -7.67
N LEU A 43 7.72 2.64 -7.65
CA LEU A 43 9.16 2.84 -7.41
C LEU A 43 9.55 2.36 -6.01
N TYR A 44 8.81 2.78 -5.00
CA TYR A 44 9.05 2.42 -3.60
C TYR A 44 9.03 0.89 -3.41
N PHE A 45 7.99 0.21 -3.90
CA PHE A 45 7.88 -1.24 -3.77
C PHE A 45 8.86 -2.00 -4.65
N THR A 46 9.26 -1.45 -5.80
CA THR A 46 10.33 -2.04 -6.62
C THR A 46 11.68 -1.99 -5.90
N VAL A 47 12.01 -0.86 -5.25
CA VAL A 47 13.25 -0.73 -4.48
C VAL A 47 13.25 -1.70 -3.29
N LEU A 48 12.16 -1.77 -2.53
CA LEU A 48 12.04 -2.70 -1.41
C LEU A 48 12.10 -4.17 -1.86
N GLY A 49 11.37 -4.52 -2.92
CA GLY A 49 11.41 -5.85 -3.53
C GLY A 49 12.80 -6.24 -4.01
N SER A 50 13.50 -5.32 -4.66
CA SER A 50 14.89 -5.53 -5.11
C SER A 50 15.83 -5.77 -3.92
N TRP A 51 15.63 -5.03 -2.82
CA TRP A 51 16.44 -5.18 -1.62
C TRP A 51 16.24 -6.54 -0.95
N LEU A 52 14.98 -6.96 -0.76
CA LEU A 52 14.67 -8.28 -0.21
C LEU A 52 15.19 -9.40 -1.11
N TYR A 53 15.02 -9.28 -2.44
CA TYR A 53 15.55 -10.24 -3.40
C TYR A 53 17.07 -10.40 -3.26
N HIS A 54 17.80 -9.28 -3.16
CA HIS A 54 19.25 -9.28 -3.00
C HIS A 54 19.69 -9.95 -1.70
N ILE A 55 19.06 -9.61 -0.58
CA ILE A 55 19.41 -10.20 0.72
C ILE A 55 19.03 -11.70 0.77
N ALA A 56 17.86 -12.08 0.25
CA ALA A 56 17.45 -13.48 0.15
C ALA A 56 18.46 -14.29 -0.69
N SER A 57 18.93 -13.73 -1.81
CA SER A 57 19.96 -14.35 -2.64
C SER A 57 21.29 -14.54 -1.90
N LYS A 58 21.70 -13.57 -1.07
CA LYS A 58 22.95 -13.68 -0.27
C LYS A 58 22.86 -14.70 0.85
N THR A 59 21.68 -14.86 1.43
CA THR A 59 21.42 -15.79 2.53
C THR A 59 20.95 -17.17 2.06
N LYS A 60 20.93 -17.41 0.74
CA LYS A 60 20.43 -18.64 0.09
C LYS A 60 18.97 -18.99 0.45
N ASN A 61 18.16 -17.98 0.76
CA ASN A 61 16.72 -18.12 0.98
C ASN A 61 15.93 -17.99 -0.34
N ASP A 62 14.64 -18.33 -0.31
CA ASP A 62 13.78 -18.22 -1.50
C ASP A 62 13.59 -16.76 -1.91
N LYS A 63 14.03 -16.45 -3.13
CA LYS A 63 13.96 -15.11 -3.73
C LYS A 63 12.52 -14.72 -4.08
N ARG A 64 11.60 -15.69 -4.22
CA ARG A 64 10.18 -15.45 -4.48
C ARG A 64 9.50 -14.67 -3.36
N LEU A 65 10.09 -14.62 -2.17
CA LEU A 65 9.62 -13.78 -1.06
C LEU A 65 9.60 -12.28 -1.42
N SER A 66 10.39 -11.83 -2.41
CA SER A 66 10.32 -10.45 -2.90
C SER A 66 8.98 -10.09 -3.56
N LEU A 67 8.19 -11.10 -3.97
CA LEU A 67 6.86 -10.90 -4.57
C LEU A 67 5.84 -10.34 -3.56
N LEU A 68 6.12 -10.36 -2.25
CA LEU A 68 5.30 -9.69 -1.25
C LEU A 68 5.12 -8.20 -1.57
N PHE A 69 6.16 -7.53 -2.09
CA PHE A 69 6.05 -6.12 -2.48
C PHE A 69 5.26 -5.93 -3.79
N ALA A 70 5.23 -6.93 -4.67
CA ALA A 70 4.34 -6.90 -5.84
C ALA A 70 2.87 -7.07 -5.44
N ILE A 71 2.58 -7.93 -4.45
CA ILE A 71 1.24 -8.05 -3.85
C ILE A 71 0.83 -6.72 -3.21
N ALA A 72 1.76 -6.01 -2.57
CA ALA A 72 1.49 -4.69 -2.01
C ALA A 72 1.07 -3.67 -3.08
N VAL A 73 1.73 -3.66 -4.24
CA VAL A 73 1.32 -2.81 -5.39
C VAL A 73 -0.09 -3.16 -5.85
N ILE A 74 -0.44 -4.45 -5.93
CA ILE A 74 -1.79 -4.86 -6.34
C ILE A 74 -2.84 -4.36 -5.33
N GLY A 75 -2.57 -4.48 -4.02
CA GLY A 75 -3.43 -3.94 -2.98
C GLY A 75 -3.62 -2.41 -3.11
N ASP A 76 -2.53 -1.70 -3.39
CA ASP A 76 -2.52 -0.26 -3.62
C ASP A 76 -3.35 0.17 -4.83
N VAL A 77 -3.35 -0.63 -5.91
CA VAL A 77 -4.21 -0.40 -7.09
C VAL A 77 -5.68 -0.42 -6.72
N PHE A 78 -6.12 -1.42 -5.96
CA PHE A 78 -7.53 -1.52 -5.55
C PHE A 78 -7.95 -0.39 -4.62
N GLU A 79 -7.12 -0.10 -3.61
CA GLU A 79 -7.35 1.02 -2.69
C GLU A 79 -7.44 2.34 -3.45
N THR A 80 -6.41 2.66 -4.24
CA THR A 80 -6.33 3.94 -4.94
C THR A 80 -7.45 4.11 -5.95
N TYR A 81 -7.82 3.04 -6.66
CA TYR A 81 -8.95 3.08 -7.57
C TYR A 81 -10.26 3.43 -6.85
N VAL A 82 -10.57 2.76 -5.73
CA VAL A 82 -11.80 3.00 -4.97
C VAL A 82 -11.82 4.40 -4.38
N LEU A 83 -10.71 4.87 -3.80
CA LEU A 83 -10.59 6.24 -3.29
C LEU A 83 -10.77 7.28 -4.41
N GLN A 84 -10.20 7.04 -5.59
CA GLN A 84 -10.40 7.94 -6.73
C GLN A 84 -11.85 7.96 -7.21
N GLN A 85 -12.50 6.80 -7.33
CA GLN A 85 -13.92 6.74 -7.71
C GLN A 85 -14.81 7.44 -6.67
N ALA A 86 -14.59 7.21 -5.38
CA ALA A 86 -15.37 7.83 -4.31
C ALA A 86 -15.22 9.35 -4.30
N CYS A 87 -14.01 9.85 -4.55
CA CYS A 87 -13.73 11.28 -4.67
C CYS A 87 -14.40 11.91 -5.91
N LEU A 88 -14.45 11.18 -7.03
CA LEU A 88 -15.09 11.66 -8.27
C LEU A 88 -16.61 11.67 -8.20
N GLU A 89 -17.21 10.70 -7.52
CA GLU A 89 -18.67 10.57 -7.41
C GLU A 89 -19.27 11.39 -6.27
N HIS A 90 -18.46 11.82 -5.29
CA HIS A 90 -18.90 12.63 -4.16
C HIS A 90 -19.78 13.83 -4.59
N PRO A 91 -20.97 14.03 -4.00
CA PRO A 91 -21.48 13.41 -2.76
C PRO A 91 -22.23 12.08 -2.96
N VAL A 92 -22.29 11.55 -4.18
CA VAL A 92 -22.88 10.23 -4.42
C VAL A 92 -21.99 9.17 -3.81
N ARG A 93 -22.59 8.29 -2.97
CA ARG A 93 -21.87 7.21 -2.31
C ARG A 93 -21.76 6.00 -3.23
N LEU A 94 -20.54 5.49 -3.38
CA LEU A 94 -20.25 4.16 -3.92
C LEU A 94 -20.92 3.06 -3.10
N SER A 95 -21.15 1.92 -3.73
CA SER A 95 -21.65 0.73 -3.04
C SER A 95 -20.67 0.23 -1.97
N ASP A 96 -21.21 -0.26 -0.85
CA ASP A 96 -20.43 -0.83 0.26
C ASP A 96 -19.49 -1.94 -0.18
N SER A 97 -19.85 -2.71 -1.21
CA SER A 97 -18.99 -3.77 -1.76
C SER A 97 -17.71 -3.22 -2.41
N LEU A 98 -17.78 -2.08 -3.10
CA LEU A 98 -16.61 -1.43 -3.68
C LEU A 98 -15.73 -0.81 -2.60
N ILE A 99 -16.34 -0.20 -1.59
CA ILE A 99 -15.63 0.36 -0.43
C ILE A 99 -14.89 -0.75 0.32
N ALA A 100 -15.56 -1.88 0.57
CA ALA A 100 -14.96 -3.05 1.19
C ALA A 100 -13.79 -3.62 0.38
N LEU A 101 -13.88 -3.60 -0.96
CA LEU A 101 -12.78 -4.02 -1.83
C LEU A 101 -11.56 -3.10 -1.70
N GLY A 102 -11.77 -1.79 -1.66
CA GLY A 102 -10.69 -0.81 -1.45
C GLY A 102 -10.04 -0.97 -0.08
N SER A 103 -10.85 -1.12 0.96
CA SER A 103 -10.41 -1.39 2.33
C SER A 103 -9.62 -2.70 2.44
N LEU A 104 -10.05 -3.76 1.76
CA LEU A 104 -9.32 -5.01 1.67
C LEU A 104 -7.98 -4.84 0.94
N GLY A 105 -7.96 -4.08 -0.16
CA GLY A 105 -6.73 -3.73 -0.89
C GLY A 105 -5.69 -3.06 0.02
N GLN A 106 -6.14 -2.09 0.82
CA GLN A 106 -5.29 -1.39 1.80
C GLN A 106 -4.75 -2.34 2.88
N LYS A 107 -5.59 -3.23 3.43
CA LYS A 107 -5.17 -4.23 4.41
C LYS A 107 -4.13 -5.20 3.82
N VAL A 108 -4.38 -5.73 2.62
CA VAL A 108 -3.46 -6.63 1.92
C VAL A 108 -2.13 -5.94 1.64
N LYS A 109 -2.16 -4.66 1.23
CA LYS A 109 -0.97 -3.83 1.01
C LYS A 109 -0.11 -3.78 2.26
N TRP A 110 -0.66 -3.30 3.37
CA TRP A 110 0.13 -3.10 4.59
C TRP A 110 0.59 -4.39 5.25
N ILE A 111 -0.22 -5.46 5.22
CA ILE A 111 0.21 -6.78 5.70
C ILE A 111 1.41 -7.28 4.88
N SER A 112 1.34 -7.17 3.55
CA SER A 112 2.41 -7.63 2.66
C SER A 112 3.70 -6.82 2.86
N VAL A 113 3.58 -5.51 3.03
CA VAL A 113 4.71 -4.62 3.36
C VAL A 113 5.33 -4.98 4.71
N GLY A 114 4.50 -5.15 5.75
CA GLY A 114 4.96 -5.51 7.08
C GLY A 114 5.76 -6.83 7.09
N ILE A 115 5.20 -7.88 6.47
CA ILE A 115 5.90 -9.17 6.34
C ILE A 115 7.19 -9.03 5.53
N GLY A 116 7.16 -8.32 4.40
CA GLY A 116 8.33 -8.11 3.54
C GLY A 116 9.47 -7.38 4.26
N LEU A 117 9.15 -6.36 5.05
CA LEU A 117 10.13 -5.62 5.85
C LEU A 117 10.71 -6.47 6.98
N LEU A 118 9.88 -7.24 7.69
CA LEU A 118 10.34 -8.15 8.75
C LEU A 118 11.30 -9.21 8.19
N LEU A 119 10.99 -9.80 7.03
CA LEU A 119 11.89 -10.74 6.35
C LEU A 119 13.20 -10.08 5.93
N THR A 120 13.13 -8.85 5.41
CA THR A 120 14.32 -8.09 5.01
C THR A 120 15.24 -7.86 6.20
N LEU A 121 14.69 -7.40 7.34
CA LEU A 121 15.44 -7.18 8.58
C LEU A 121 16.01 -8.47 9.15
N TYR A 122 15.19 -9.53 9.18
CA TYR A 122 15.61 -10.85 9.63
C TYR A 122 16.82 -11.34 8.81
N PHE A 123 16.70 -11.44 7.49
CA PHE A 123 17.82 -11.91 6.67
C PHE A 123 19.04 -10.98 6.75
N HIS A 124 18.83 -9.67 6.83
CA HIS A 124 19.93 -8.71 6.98
C HIS A 124 20.73 -8.98 8.27
N ALA A 125 20.05 -9.17 9.41
CA ALA A 125 20.69 -9.46 10.68
C ALA A 125 21.52 -10.77 10.65
N PHE A 126 21.03 -11.80 9.95
CA PHE A 126 21.77 -13.05 9.77
C PHE A 126 22.98 -12.90 8.85
N THR A 127 22.87 -12.10 7.79
CA THR A 127 23.99 -11.83 6.87
C THR A 127 25.15 -11.11 7.58
N SER A 128 24.82 -10.20 8.50
CA SER A 128 25.81 -9.45 9.29
C SER A 128 26.53 -10.33 10.31
N ARG A 129 25.86 -11.33 10.90
CA ARG A 129 26.50 -12.26 11.86
C ARG A 129 27.53 -13.18 11.18
N THR A 130 27.26 -13.65 9.98
CA THR A 130 28.19 -14.52 9.22
C THR A 130 29.47 -13.82 8.73
N LYS A 131 29.54 -12.48 8.76
CA LYS A 131 30.77 -11.74 8.42
C LYS A 131 31.75 -11.57 9.58
N HIS A 132 31.32 -11.86 10.81
CA HIS A 132 32.12 -11.69 12.03
C HIS A 132 32.55 -13.03 12.65
N MET A 133 32.32 -14.15 11.96
CA MET A 133 32.90 -15.47 12.23
C MET A 133 33.91 -15.80 11.14
#